data_AF-A0A415ZK97-F1
#
_entry.id   AF-A0A415ZK97-F1
#
_cell.length_a   1.000
_cell.length_b   1.000
_cell.length_c   1.000
_cell.angle_alpha   90.00
_cell.angle_beta   90.00
_cell.angle_gamma   90.00
#
_symmetry.space_group_name_H-M   'P 1'
#
loop_
_entity.id
_entity.type
_entity.pdbx_description
1 polymer ?
#
loop_
_entity_poly.entity_id
_entity_poly.type
_entity_poly.pdbx_seq_one_letter_code
_entity_poly.pdbx_strand_id
1 'polypeptide(L)'
;MIYIRKQTSQEIANITIVQGESIQLFGTQGYTVSQLQSINKLLGMNDCMICIDCDLGISQEDEDLIYNLNIIEFLSNVRHLLVSNFPHKAELDSIDFVQYTPLLQSLSILGLIKRSISLQSLQELKFLDTLNFGDYLEITKKQLSVINSLTNLKELEVKKMDASSLNPNFNMKKLSIFSKLTNGECLPDKFPNLEYLYLKRQTKCSDFSWISKLVNLKRLYLHWTFSLETLPDLSKLSNLELLELAGCPNLRYGIDSVRYLPKLQRFVATELTCLTTEELEKTLFHLKTLKSVYIYFRNNNAENKAMEKLMKKYNWVSHPNL
;
A
#
# COMPACT_ATOMS: atom_id res chain seq x y z
N MET A 1 -7.74 8.16 -16.62
CA MET A 1 -8.77 7.28 -16.01
C MET A 1 -10.04 7.46 -16.82
N ILE A 2 -10.58 6.36 -17.33
CA ILE A 2 -11.69 6.31 -18.28
C ILE A 2 -12.95 5.87 -17.54
N TYR A 3 -14.00 6.69 -17.56
CA TYR A 3 -15.26 6.37 -16.91
C TYR A 3 -16.23 5.74 -17.91
N ILE A 4 -16.60 4.48 -17.69
CA ILE A 4 -17.63 3.82 -18.48
C ILE A 4 -18.93 3.91 -17.70
N ARG A 5 -19.79 4.79 -18.19
CA ARG A 5 -21.14 5.02 -17.73
C ARG A 5 -22.14 4.58 -18.79
N LYS A 6 -22.76 5.53 -19.48
CA LYS A 6 -23.87 5.29 -20.43
C LYS A 6 -23.41 4.90 -21.84
N GLN A 7 -22.12 4.73 -22.08
CA GLN A 7 -21.57 4.39 -23.39
C GLN A 7 -22.15 3.06 -23.89
N THR A 8 -22.51 3.02 -25.17
CA THR A 8 -22.92 1.82 -25.88
C THR A 8 -21.76 0.83 -26.01
N SER A 9 -22.07 -0.43 -26.32
CA SER A 9 -21.06 -1.47 -26.59
C SER A 9 -20.07 -1.05 -27.70
N GLN A 10 -20.56 -0.40 -28.75
CA GLN A 10 -19.71 0.08 -29.85
C GLN A 10 -18.80 1.24 -29.44
N GLU A 11 -19.31 2.19 -28.64
CA GLU A 11 -18.48 3.27 -28.10
C GLU A 11 -17.39 2.73 -27.17
N ILE A 12 -17.73 1.73 -26.33
CA ILE A 12 -16.75 1.03 -25.50
C ILE A 12 -15.69 0.36 -26.38
N ALA A 13 -16.09 -0.38 -27.40
CA ALA A 13 -15.16 -1.07 -28.29
C ALA A 13 -14.16 -0.15 -29.01
N ASN A 14 -14.49 1.15 -29.14
CA ASN A 14 -13.65 2.16 -29.76
C ASN A 14 -12.73 2.91 -28.78
N ILE A 15 -12.80 2.61 -27.48
CA ILE A 15 -11.94 3.23 -26.46
C ILE A 15 -10.48 2.83 -26.71
N THR A 16 -9.59 3.82 -26.73
CA THR A 16 -8.14 3.61 -26.69
C THR A 16 -7.63 3.89 -25.28
N ILE A 17 -6.97 2.92 -24.66
CA ILE A 17 -6.41 3.04 -23.31
C ILE A 17 -4.94 3.40 -23.45
N VAL A 18 -4.52 4.56 -22.93
CA VAL A 18 -3.09 4.90 -22.90
C VAL A 18 -2.42 4.27 -21.68
N GLN A 19 -1.11 4.04 -21.76
CA GLN A 19 -0.36 3.38 -20.70
C GLN A 19 -0.54 4.08 -19.35
N GLY A 20 -0.88 3.30 -18.32
CA GLY A 20 -1.10 3.79 -16.96
C GLY A 20 -2.52 4.30 -16.68
N GLU A 21 -3.42 4.32 -17.66
CA GLU A 21 -4.83 4.60 -17.39
C GLU A 21 -5.57 3.39 -16.81
N SER A 22 -6.58 3.69 -16.00
CA SER A 22 -7.53 2.72 -15.47
C SER A 22 -8.94 2.95 -16.02
N ILE A 23 -9.75 1.89 -16.02
CA ILE A 23 -11.19 1.93 -16.31
C ILE A 23 -11.94 2.04 -14.97
N GLN A 24 -12.91 2.94 -14.88
CA GLN A 24 -13.80 3.07 -13.72
C GLN A 24 -15.23 2.68 -14.10
N LEU A 25 -15.77 1.72 -13.37
CA LEU A 25 -17.18 1.32 -13.36
C LEU A 25 -17.87 1.71 -12.05
N PHE A 26 -19.18 1.92 -12.11
CA PHE A 26 -20.03 2.23 -10.96
C PHE A 26 -21.04 1.11 -10.79
N GLY A 27 -20.90 0.33 -9.72
CA GLY A 27 -21.70 -0.87 -9.43
C GLY A 27 -23.20 -0.58 -9.35
N THR A 28 -23.58 0.63 -8.95
CA THR A 28 -24.97 1.09 -8.85
C THR A 28 -25.54 1.64 -10.16
N GLN A 29 -24.81 1.58 -11.27
CA GLN A 29 -25.31 2.09 -12.53
C GLN A 29 -26.04 1.05 -13.36
N GLY A 30 -25.60 -0.21 -13.27
CA GLY A 30 -26.09 -1.27 -14.13
C GLY A 30 -25.45 -1.25 -15.51
N TYR A 31 -25.11 -2.43 -16.01
CA TYR A 31 -24.51 -2.62 -17.32
C TYR A 31 -25.18 -3.78 -18.03
N THR A 32 -25.43 -3.62 -19.33
CA THR A 32 -25.89 -4.72 -20.17
C THR A 32 -24.76 -5.71 -20.42
N VAL A 33 -25.11 -6.96 -20.72
CA VAL A 33 -24.14 -8.00 -21.11
C VAL A 33 -23.26 -7.54 -22.28
N SER A 34 -23.82 -6.83 -23.27
CA SER A 34 -23.07 -6.36 -24.45
C SER A 34 -22.01 -5.32 -24.11
N GLN A 35 -22.27 -4.45 -23.12
CA GLN A 35 -21.28 -3.50 -22.61
C GLN A 35 -20.16 -4.26 -21.90
N LEU A 36 -20.50 -5.20 -21.01
CA LEU A 36 -19.51 -5.98 -20.26
C LEU A 36 -18.63 -6.84 -21.17
N GLN A 37 -19.17 -7.45 -22.22
CA GLN A 37 -18.39 -8.15 -23.23
C GLN A 37 -17.41 -7.23 -23.96
N SER A 38 -17.83 -5.99 -24.26
CA SER A 38 -16.97 -4.98 -24.89
C SER A 38 -15.85 -4.54 -23.95
N ILE A 39 -16.15 -4.34 -22.66
CA ILE A 39 -15.16 -4.06 -21.62
C ILE A 39 -14.17 -5.23 -21.48
N ASN A 40 -14.66 -6.48 -21.42
CA ASN A 40 -13.81 -7.65 -21.31
C ASN A 40 -12.85 -7.80 -22.50
N LYS A 41 -13.30 -7.44 -23.71
CA LYS A 41 -12.44 -7.40 -24.90
C LYS A 41 -11.35 -6.34 -24.78
N LEU A 42 -11.68 -5.13 -24.32
CA LEU A 42 -10.68 -4.08 -24.06
C LEU A 42 -9.61 -4.55 -23.06
N LEU A 43 -10.03 -5.20 -21.97
CA LEU A 43 -9.12 -5.75 -20.96
C LEU A 43 -8.23 -6.87 -21.50
N GLY A 44 -8.69 -7.61 -22.51
CA GLY A 44 -7.87 -8.61 -23.21
C GLY A 44 -6.78 -8.00 -24.09
N MET A 45 -6.96 -6.75 -24.54
CA MET A 45 -6.03 -6.04 -25.42
C MET A 45 -5.08 -5.11 -24.67
N ASN A 46 -5.39 -4.76 -23.42
CA ASN A 46 -4.67 -3.75 -22.66
C ASN A 46 -4.37 -4.24 -21.25
N ASP A 47 -3.14 -4.02 -20.80
CA ASP A 47 -2.77 -4.26 -19.40
C ASP A 47 -3.11 -3.02 -18.56
N CYS A 48 -4.33 -3.00 -18.01
CA CYS A 48 -4.85 -1.87 -17.25
C CYS A 48 -5.63 -2.29 -16.01
N MET A 49 -5.70 -1.38 -15.04
CA MET A 49 -6.53 -1.53 -13.85
C MET A 49 -8.00 -1.28 -14.19
N ILE A 50 -8.88 -2.15 -13.72
CA ILE A 50 -10.31 -1.88 -13.62
C ILE A 50 -10.71 -1.61 -12.18
N CYS A 51 -11.41 -0.50 -11.96
CA CYS A 51 -11.94 -0.08 -10.68
C CYS A 51 -13.46 -0.21 -10.71
N ILE A 52 -14.04 -0.92 -9.74
CA ILE A 52 -15.49 -1.05 -9.58
C ILE A 52 -15.87 -0.46 -8.24
N ASP A 53 -16.63 0.64 -8.28
CA ASP A 53 -17.14 1.29 -7.07
C ASP A 53 -18.54 0.79 -6.75
N CYS A 54 -18.67 0.02 -5.67
CA CYS A 54 -19.90 -0.66 -5.26
C CYS A 54 -20.63 0.09 -4.14
N ASP A 55 -21.96 -0.08 -4.11
CA ASP A 55 -22.79 0.10 -2.92
C ASP A 55 -23.55 -1.21 -2.71
N LEU A 56 -23.00 -2.10 -1.87
CA LEU A 56 -23.60 -3.42 -1.63
C LEU A 56 -24.89 -3.37 -0.80
N GLY A 57 -25.24 -2.20 -0.25
CA GLY A 57 -26.49 -2.00 0.46
C GLY A 57 -27.63 -1.52 -0.42
N ILE A 58 -27.42 -1.37 -1.74
CA ILE A 58 -28.46 -1.02 -2.70
C ILE A 58 -28.73 -2.24 -3.58
N SER A 59 -29.95 -2.76 -3.49
CA SER A 59 -30.52 -3.65 -4.50
C SER A 59 -31.14 -2.80 -5.61
N GLN A 60 -30.84 -3.13 -6.87
CA GLN A 60 -31.47 -2.53 -8.04
C GLN A 60 -32.19 -3.61 -8.83
N GLU A 61 -33.29 -3.23 -9.48
CA GLU A 61 -34.35 -4.16 -9.91
C GLU A 61 -34.54 -4.22 -11.43
N ASP A 62 -33.65 -3.62 -12.24
CA ASP A 62 -33.71 -3.82 -13.69
C ASP A 62 -33.10 -5.18 -14.05
N GLU A 63 -33.96 -6.13 -14.42
CA GLU A 63 -33.57 -7.52 -14.73
C GLU A 63 -32.63 -7.62 -15.95
N ASP A 64 -32.59 -6.61 -16.82
CA ASP A 64 -31.73 -6.59 -18.00
C ASP A 64 -30.31 -6.05 -17.71
N LEU A 65 -30.05 -5.57 -16.50
CA LEU A 65 -28.81 -4.93 -16.10
C LEU A 65 -28.06 -5.71 -15.00
N ILE A 66 -26.73 -5.66 -15.09
CA ILE A 66 -25.81 -6.31 -14.17
C ILE A 66 -25.17 -5.25 -13.27
N TYR A 67 -25.19 -5.50 -11.95
CA TYR A 67 -24.81 -4.54 -10.92
C TYR A 67 -23.66 -5.02 -10.04
N ASN A 68 -23.03 -4.07 -9.34
CA ASN A 68 -22.03 -4.31 -8.30
C ASN A 68 -21.01 -5.40 -8.67
N LEU A 69 -20.85 -6.42 -7.82
CA LEU A 69 -19.85 -7.47 -8.01
C LEU A 69 -20.23 -8.47 -9.10
N ASN A 70 -21.52 -8.57 -9.46
CA ASN A 70 -21.98 -9.43 -10.55
C ASN A 70 -21.42 -8.97 -11.90
N ILE A 71 -20.99 -7.71 -12.01
CA ILE A 71 -20.26 -7.20 -13.18
C ILE A 71 -19.03 -8.08 -13.48
N ILE A 72 -18.33 -8.55 -12.44
CA ILE A 72 -17.05 -9.26 -12.55
C ILE A 72 -17.22 -10.63 -13.22
N GLU A 73 -18.43 -11.21 -13.17
CA GLU A 73 -18.75 -12.50 -13.79
C GLU A 73 -18.50 -12.51 -15.31
N PHE A 74 -18.50 -11.33 -15.93
CA PHE A 74 -18.33 -11.14 -17.36
C PHE A 74 -16.92 -10.70 -17.77
N LEU A 75 -16.00 -10.53 -16.82
CA LEU A 75 -14.71 -9.86 -17.01
C LEU A 75 -13.51 -10.82 -16.86
N SER A 76 -13.51 -11.90 -17.64
CA SER A 76 -12.49 -12.95 -17.57
C SER A 76 -11.05 -12.55 -17.93
N ASN A 77 -10.86 -11.44 -18.65
CA ASN A 77 -9.54 -10.92 -19.03
C ASN A 77 -8.92 -9.96 -18.00
N VAL A 78 -9.57 -9.75 -16.85
CA VAL A 78 -9.05 -8.85 -15.80
C VAL A 78 -7.71 -9.35 -15.25
N ARG A 79 -6.71 -8.46 -15.24
CA ARG A 79 -5.40 -8.68 -14.60
C ARG A 79 -5.22 -7.86 -13.33
N HIS A 80 -5.80 -6.67 -13.27
CA HIS A 80 -5.70 -5.79 -12.12
C HIS A 80 -7.09 -5.26 -11.75
N LEU A 81 -7.56 -5.63 -10.56
CA LEU A 81 -8.89 -5.31 -10.07
C LEU A 81 -8.79 -4.49 -8.77
N LEU A 82 -9.51 -3.37 -8.74
CA LEU A 82 -9.81 -2.63 -7.53
C LEU A 82 -11.33 -2.64 -7.31
N VAL A 83 -11.76 -3.16 -6.16
CA VAL A 83 -13.15 -3.08 -5.70
C VAL A 83 -13.21 -2.11 -4.52
N SER A 84 -14.09 -1.11 -4.57
CA SER A 84 -14.41 -0.27 -3.42
C SER A 84 -15.85 -0.48 -2.97
N ASN A 85 -16.07 -0.52 -1.66
CA ASN A 85 -17.39 -0.53 -1.03
C ASN A 85 -17.38 0.42 0.17
N PHE A 86 -17.29 1.72 -0.09
CA PHE A 86 -17.28 2.75 0.95
C PHE A 86 -18.62 3.02 1.62
N PRO A 87 -19.79 2.85 0.95
CA PRO A 87 -21.07 3.02 1.61
C PRO A 87 -21.21 2.08 2.82
N HIS A 88 -21.58 2.64 3.98
CA HIS A 88 -21.62 1.92 5.25
C HIS A 88 -22.89 1.07 5.46
N LYS A 89 -23.58 0.69 4.38
CA LYS A 89 -24.89 0.01 4.46
C LYS A 89 -24.76 -1.51 4.53
N ALA A 90 -23.80 -2.09 3.81
CA ALA A 90 -23.56 -3.53 3.82
C ALA A 90 -22.07 -3.82 3.69
N GLU A 91 -21.59 -4.83 4.42
CA GLU A 91 -20.19 -5.27 4.34
C GLU A 91 -20.00 -6.20 3.15
N LEU A 92 -18.82 -6.17 2.52
CA LEU A 92 -18.39 -7.25 1.65
C LEU A 92 -18.10 -8.50 2.49
N ASP A 93 -18.84 -9.58 2.29
CA ASP A 93 -18.72 -10.81 3.08
C ASP A 93 -18.23 -12.04 2.31
N SER A 94 -18.13 -11.93 0.98
CA SER A 94 -17.53 -12.93 0.09
C SER A 94 -16.67 -12.26 -1.00
N ILE A 95 -15.66 -12.99 -1.47
CA ILE A 95 -14.87 -12.66 -2.66
C ILE A 95 -14.94 -13.76 -3.71
N ASP A 96 -15.99 -14.57 -3.73
CA ASP A 96 -16.10 -15.70 -4.66
C ASP A 96 -16.15 -15.24 -6.14
N PHE A 97 -16.48 -13.98 -6.40
CA PHE A 97 -16.40 -13.37 -7.73
C PHE A 97 -15.03 -13.51 -8.40
N VAL A 98 -13.95 -13.70 -7.63
CA VAL A 98 -12.60 -13.86 -8.21
C VAL A 98 -12.45 -15.14 -9.04
N GLN A 99 -13.35 -16.12 -8.86
CA GLN A 99 -13.37 -17.34 -9.69
C GLN A 99 -13.57 -17.03 -11.18
N TYR A 100 -14.19 -15.89 -11.51
CA TYR A 100 -14.42 -15.45 -12.87
C TYR A 100 -13.23 -14.71 -13.48
N THR A 101 -12.16 -14.45 -12.72
CA THR A 101 -10.98 -13.69 -13.15
C THR A 101 -9.71 -14.56 -13.11
N PRO A 102 -9.56 -15.56 -14.00
CA PRO A 102 -8.44 -16.52 -13.93
C PRO A 102 -7.06 -15.91 -14.24
N LEU A 103 -7.03 -14.71 -14.84
CA LEU A 103 -5.79 -13.98 -15.18
C LEU A 103 -5.40 -12.94 -14.10
N LEU A 104 -6.11 -12.90 -12.98
CA LEU A 104 -5.93 -11.86 -11.96
C LEU A 104 -4.52 -11.93 -11.35
N GLN A 105 -3.81 -10.80 -11.42
CA GLN A 105 -2.48 -10.58 -10.88
C GLN A 105 -2.51 -9.68 -9.64
N SER A 106 -3.36 -8.65 -9.66
CA SER A 106 -3.52 -7.72 -8.53
C SER A 106 -4.97 -7.61 -8.12
N LEU A 107 -5.22 -7.79 -6.83
CA LEU A 107 -6.52 -7.55 -6.20
C LEU A 107 -6.40 -6.51 -5.09
N SER A 108 -7.15 -5.41 -5.23
CA SER A 108 -7.33 -4.41 -4.18
C SER A 108 -8.79 -4.38 -3.75
N ILE A 109 -9.08 -4.47 -2.45
CA ILE A 109 -10.43 -4.36 -1.91
C ILE A 109 -10.43 -3.32 -0.79
N LEU A 110 -11.20 -2.25 -0.99
CA LEU A 110 -11.26 -1.09 -0.11
C LEU A 110 -12.68 -0.88 0.43
N GLY A 111 -12.79 -0.27 1.61
CA GLY A 111 -14.07 0.07 2.23
C GLY A 111 -14.54 -0.94 3.28
N LEU A 112 -15.85 -1.13 3.40
CA LEU A 112 -16.45 -1.94 4.46
C LEU A 112 -16.40 -3.43 4.10
N ILE A 113 -15.54 -4.18 4.80
CA ILE A 113 -15.29 -5.61 4.61
C ILE A 113 -15.59 -6.34 5.91
N LYS A 114 -16.35 -7.44 5.83
CA LYS A 114 -16.63 -8.30 6.98
C LYS A 114 -15.34 -8.89 7.51
N ARG A 115 -15.06 -8.69 8.80
CA ARG A 115 -13.81 -9.17 9.43
C ARG A 115 -13.59 -10.67 9.25
N SER A 116 -14.66 -11.45 9.17
CA SER A 116 -14.62 -12.92 9.02
C SER A 116 -14.59 -13.38 7.56
N ILE A 117 -14.43 -12.49 6.58
CA ILE A 117 -14.43 -12.83 5.16
C ILE A 117 -13.44 -13.96 4.87
N SER A 118 -13.90 -14.95 4.11
CA SER A 118 -13.06 -16.06 3.65
C SER A 118 -12.18 -15.58 2.50
N LEU A 119 -10.91 -15.98 2.51
CA LEU A 119 -9.98 -15.70 1.39
C LEU A 119 -9.70 -16.94 0.53
N GLN A 120 -10.38 -18.07 0.79
CA GLN A 120 -10.05 -19.37 0.18
C GLN A 120 -10.06 -19.33 -1.36
N SER A 121 -10.97 -18.58 -1.97
CA SER A 121 -11.07 -18.44 -3.42
C SER A 121 -9.81 -17.85 -4.08
N LEU A 122 -8.95 -17.16 -3.32
CA LEU A 122 -7.67 -16.64 -3.85
C LEU A 122 -6.67 -17.75 -4.17
N GLN A 123 -6.80 -18.95 -3.60
CA GLN A 123 -5.84 -20.04 -3.77
C GLN A 123 -5.84 -20.61 -5.19
N GLU A 124 -6.94 -20.41 -5.94
CA GLU A 124 -7.06 -20.85 -7.32
C GLU A 124 -6.40 -19.87 -8.31
N LEU A 125 -6.04 -18.67 -7.86
CA LEU A 125 -5.48 -17.61 -8.70
C LEU A 125 -3.97 -17.76 -8.89
N LYS A 126 -3.60 -18.46 -9.97
CA LYS A 126 -2.19 -18.82 -10.26
C LYS A 126 -1.26 -17.64 -10.47
N PHE A 127 -1.79 -16.51 -10.94
CA PHE A 127 -1.02 -15.32 -11.30
C PHE A 127 -1.05 -14.22 -10.23
N LEU A 128 -1.80 -14.41 -9.14
CA LEU A 128 -1.95 -13.39 -8.09
C LEU A 128 -0.61 -13.16 -7.39
N ASP A 129 -0.09 -11.94 -7.50
CA ASP A 129 1.13 -11.51 -6.84
C ASP A 129 0.98 -10.25 -5.98
N THR A 130 -0.18 -9.59 -6.07
CA THR A 130 -0.47 -8.36 -5.32
C THR A 130 -1.84 -8.45 -4.64
N LEU A 131 -1.87 -8.26 -3.31
CA LEU A 131 -3.09 -8.31 -2.52
C LEU A 131 -3.17 -7.15 -1.53
N ASN A 132 -4.12 -6.24 -1.76
CA ASN A 132 -4.22 -5.00 -1.02
C ASN A 132 -5.60 -4.81 -0.38
N PHE A 133 -5.61 -4.75 0.94
CA PHE A 133 -6.78 -4.40 1.75
C PHE A 133 -6.60 -3.09 2.52
N GLY A 134 -5.45 -2.42 2.40
CA GLY A 134 -5.20 -1.11 3.04
C GLY A 134 -5.52 -1.10 4.54
N ASP A 135 -6.27 -0.09 4.99
CA ASP A 135 -6.74 0.05 6.39
C ASP A 135 -8.04 -0.76 6.65
N TYR A 136 -8.50 -1.58 5.70
CA TYR A 136 -9.86 -2.13 5.70
C TYR A 136 -9.95 -3.55 6.26
N LEU A 137 -8.93 -4.41 6.06
CA LEU A 137 -8.95 -5.79 6.57
C LEU A 137 -7.85 -6.08 7.57
N GLU A 138 -8.24 -6.56 8.76
CA GLU A 138 -7.35 -7.21 9.73
C GLU A 138 -7.23 -8.70 9.42
N ILE A 139 -6.00 -9.19 9.28
CA ILE A 139 -5.73 -10.59 8.99
C ILE A 139 -5.76 -11.40 10.28
N THR A 140 -6.77 -12.28 10.41
CA THR A 140 -6.84 -13.28 11.48
C THR A 140 -6.04 -14.53 11.11
N LYS A 141 -5.90 -15.47 12.06
CA LYS A 141 -5.24 -16.77 11.81
C LYS A 141 -5.84 -17.53 10.62
N LYS A 142 -7.15 -17.42 10.38
CA LYS A 142 -7.84 -18.08 9.24
C LYS A 142 -7.47 -17.46 7.90
N GLN A 143 -7.40 -16.13 7.81
CA GLN A 143 -6.94 -15.48 6.57
C GLN A 143 -5.44 -15.68 6.37
N LEU A 144 -4.67 -15.75 7.46
CA LEU A 144 -3.22 -15.95 7.39
C LEU A 144 -2.84 -17.31 6.80
N SER A 145 -3.61 -18.38 7.06
CA SER A 145 -3.36 -19.68 6.43
C SER A 145 -3.51 -19.65 4.92
N VAL A 146 -4.43 -18.84 4.40
CA VAL A 146 -4.56 -18.60 2.95
C VAL A 146 -3.37 -17.79 2.45
N ILE A 147 -3.02 -16.68 3.12
CA ILE A 147 -1.87 -15.85 2.71
C ILE A 147 -0.57 -16.68 2.64
N ASN A 148 -0.40 -17.62 3.57
CA ASN A 148 0.74 -18.54 3.58
C ASN A 148 0.78 -19.51 2.40
N SER A 149 -0.34 -19.79 1.73
CA SER A 149 -0.36 -20.63 0.53
C SER A 149 -0.13 -19.84 -0.76
N LEU A 150 -0.28 -18.50 -0.73
CA LEU A 150 -0.02 -17.59 -1.85
C LEU A 150 1.49 -17.33 -2.03
N THR A 151 2.24 -18.36 -2.42
CA THR A 151 3.72 -18.34 -2.50
C THR A 151 4.29 -17.40 -3.57
N ASN A 152 3.48 -16.99 -4.55
CA ASN A 152 3.86 -16.02 -5.59
C ASN A 152 3.68 -14.56 -5.15
N LEU A 153 3.10 -14.31 -3.97
CA LEU A 153 2.77 -12.96 -3.51
C LEU A 153 4.04 -12.12 -3.32
N LYS A 154 4.09 -10.97 -3.98
CA LYS A 154 5.15 -9.96 -3.95
C LYS A 154 4.74 -8.73 -3.16
N GLU A 155 3.46 -8.40 -3.13
CA GLU A 155 2.94 -7.24 -2.42
C GLU A 155 1.76 -7.58 -1.53
N LEU A 156 1.80 -7.09 -0.30
CA LEU A 156 0.73 -7.26 0.68
C LEU A 156 0.47 -5.96 1.45
N GLU A 157 -0.77 -5.49 1.41
CA GLU A 157 -1.21 -4.34 2.17
C GLU A 157 -2.39 -4.69 3.07
N VAL A 158 -2.26 -4.54 4.38
CA VAL A 158 -3.32 -4.94 5.34
C VAL A 158 -3.39 -4.01 6.53
N LYS A 159 -4.52 -4.02 7.24
CA LYS A 159 -4.73 -3.18 8.42
C LYS A 159 -3.84 -3.65 9.57
N LYS A 160 -3.90 -4.94 9.87
CA LYS A 160 -3.14 -5.58 10.94
C LYS A 160 -2.79 -7.01 10.59
N MET A 161 -1.67 -7.48 11.14
CA MET A 161 -1.18 -8.85 10.97
C MET A 161 -0.29 -9.26 12.14
N ASP A 162 -0.22 -10.56 12.39
CA ASP A 162 0.78 -11.21 13.25
C ASP A 162 1.78 -11.97 12.36
N ALA A 163 3.05 -11.59 12.43
CA ALA A 163 4.09 -12.18 11.59
C ALA A 163 4.66 -13.50 12.13
N SER A 164 4.34 -13.91 13.36
CA SER A 164 4.87 -15.15 13.97
C SER A 164 4.48 -16.41 13.18
N SER A 165 3.27 -16.41 12.63
CA SER A 165 2.66 -17.56 11.95
C SER A 165 2.77 -17.46 10.43
N LEU A 166 3.52 -16.49 9.90
CA LEU A 166 3.82 -16.43 8.46
C LEU A 166 4.77 -17.57 8.07
N ASN A 167 4.61 -18.09 6.85
CA ASN A 167 5.61 -18.92 6.22
C ASN A 167 6.64 -18.04 5.49
N PRO A 168 7.90 -18.50 5.33
CA PRO A 168 8.86 -17.80 4.50
C PRO A 168 8.35 -17.64 3.06
N ASN A 169 8.38 -16.41 2.55
CA ASN A 169 8.10 -16.05 1.17
C ASN A 169 9.22 -15.15 0.64
N PHE A 170 10.07 -15.71 -0.22
CA PHE A 170 11.23 -15.03 -0.81
C PHE A 170 10.86 -14.10 -1.99
N ASN A 171 9.63 -14.17 -2.49
CA ASN A 171 9.10 -13.28 -3.53
C ASN A 171 8.56 -11.97 -2.95
N MET A 172 8.25 -11.92 -1.65
CA MET A 172 7.72 -10.73 -1.00
C MET A 172 8.70 -9.55 -1.11
N LYS A 173 8.25 -8.47 -1.77
CA LYS A 173 9.00 -7.23 -1.99
C LYS A 173 8.42 -6.04 -1.25
N LYS A 174 7.10 -6.00 -1.06
CA LYS A 174 6.40 -4.87 -0.47
C LYS A 174 5.40 -5.30 0.59
N LEU A 175 5.55 -4.72 1.78
CA LEU A 175 4.64 -4.92 2.89
C LEU A 175 4.18 -3.57 3.44
N SER A 176 2.87 -3.36 3.51
CA SER A 176 2.27 -2.19 4.17
C SER A 176 1.31 -2.63 5.27
N ILE A 177 1.54 -2.15 6.50
CA ILE A 177 0.69 -2.40 7.65
C ILE A 177 0.11 -1.07 8.15
N PHE A 178 -1.20 -0.89 8.05
CA PHE A 178 -1.85 0.41 8.28
C PHE A 178 -2.17 0.72 9.76
N SER A 179 -2.11 -0.27 10.65
CA SER A 179 -2.41 -0.09 12.07
C SER A 179 -1.52 -0.88 13.02
N LYS A 180 -1.37 -2.20 12.88
CA LYS A 180 -0.60 -2.98 13.88
C LYS A 180 0.05 -4.21 13.27
N LEU A 181 1.37 -4.27 13.38
CA LEU A 181 2.17 -5.48 13.20
C LEU A 181 2.51 -6.07 14.57
N THR A 182 2.21 -7.35 14.77
CA THR A 182 2.64 -8.09 15.97
C THR A 182 3.72 -9.09 15.57
N ASN A 183 4.71 -9.31 16.45
CA ASN A 183 5.87 -10.17 16.21
C ASN A 183 6.67 -9.77 14.95
N GLY A 184 6.85 -8.46 14.73
CA GLY A 184 7.53 -7.91 13.56
C GLY A 184 8.98 -8.36 13.43
N GLU A 185 9.61 -8.74 14.55
CA GLU A 185 10.94 -9.33 14.61
C GLU A 185 11.09 -10.64 13.83
N CYS A 186 9.98 -11.31 13.48
CA CYS A 186 10.00 -12.46 12.58
C CYS A 186 10.16 -12.08 11.10
N LEU A 187 9.82 -10.84 10.71
CA LEU A 187 9.81 -10.44 9.29
C LEU A 187 11.12 -10.68 8.54
N PRO A 188 12.32 -10.47 9.13
CA PRO A 188 13.58 -10.79 8.44
C PRO A 188 13.69 -12.26 8.01
N ASP A 189 13.16 -13.20 8.80
CA ASP A 189 13.18 -14.63 8.47
C ASP A 189 12.04 -15.00 7.50
N LYS A 190 10.93 -14.27 7.54
CA LYS A 190 9.76 -14.54 6.69
C LYS A 190 9.89 -13.92 5.30
N PHE A 191 10.33 -12.67 5.22
CA PHE A 191 10.45 -11.88 3.99
C PHE A 191 11.88 -11.29 3.85
N PRO A 192 12.91 -12.13 3.68
CA PRO A 192 14.31 -11.67 3.66
C PRO A 192 14.66 -10.75 2.47
N ASN A 193 13.83 -10.77 1.42
CA ASN A 193 14.03 -10.00 0.18
C ASN A 193 13.16 -8.73 0.12
N LEU A 194 12.61 -8.29 1.25
CA LEU A 194 11.73 -7.12 1.32
C LEU A 194 12.49 -5.84 0.94
N GLU A 195 11.91 -5.06 0.02
CA GLU A 195 12.47 -3.81 -0.50
C GLU A 195 11.68 -2.58 -0.04
N TYR A 196 10.41 -2.76 0.30
CA TYR A 196 9.50 -1.72 0.76
C TYR A 196 8.81 -2.15 2.05
N LEU A 197 8.93 -1.32 3.09
CA LEU A 197 8.22 -1.51 4.35
C LEU A 197 7.51 -0.22 4.76
N TYR A 198 6.19 -0.29 4.89
CA TYR A 198 5.36 0.77 5.42
C TYR A 198 4.67 0.32 6.70
N LEU A 199 4.92 1.03 7.80
CA LEU A 199 4.28 0.80 9.09
C LEU A 199 3.60 2.08 9.55
N LYS A 200 2.28 2.03 9.72
CA LYS A 200 1.48 3.14 10.24
C LYS A 200 0.92 2.80 11.61
N ARG A 201 0.90 3.79 12.51
CA ARG A 201 0.21 3.75 13.82
C ARG A 201 0.61 2.57 14.72
N GLN A 202 1.90 2.24 14.78
CA GLN A 202 2.39 1.15 15.64
C GLN A 202 2.36 1.54 17.13
N THR A 203 1.19 1.47 17.79
CA THR A 203 0.98 2.02 19.15
C THR A 203 1.52 1.17 20.31
N LYS A 204 1.88 -0.10 20.06
CA LYS A 204 2.35 -1.04 21.09
C LYS A 204 3.71 -1.67 20.76
N CYS A 205 4.45 -1.07 19.83
CA CYS A 205 5.77 -1.51 19.43
C CYS A 205 6.76 -0.39 19.74
N SER A 206 7.73 -0.67 20.60
CA SER A 206 8.83 0.25 20.92
C SER A 206 10.16 -0.21 20.31
N ASP A 207 10.31 -1.51 20.04
CA ASP A 207 11.52 -2.07 19.44
C ASP A 207 11.36 -2.32 17.94
N PHE A 208 12.10 -1.56 17.16
CA PHE A 208 12.22 -1.70 15.70
C PHE A 208 13.61 -2.19 15.26
N SER A 209 14.44 -2.68 16.19
CA SER A 209 15.83 -3.12 15.92
C SER A 209 15.92 -4.17 14.83
N TRP A 210 14.90 -5.02 14.68
CA TRP A 210 14.79 -6.04 13.63
C TRP A 210 14.77 -5.46 12.21
N ILE A 211 14.39 -4.19 12.02
CA ILE A 211 14.43 -3.53 10.70
C ILE A 211 15.86 -3.51 10.15
N SER A 212 16.89 -3.41 11.01
CA SER A 212 18.30 -3.44 10.62
C SER A 212 18.73 -4.74 9.91
N LYS A 213 17.94 -5.81 10.03
CA LYS A 213 18.17 -7.11 9.40
C LYS A 213 17.60 -7.19 7.97
N LEU A 214 16.72 -6.26 7.57
CA LEU A 214 16.11 -6.22 6.25
C LEU A 214 17.02 -5.50 5.24
N VAL A 215 18.20 -6.06 4.99
CA VAL A 215 19.31 -5.43 4.24
C VAL A 215 18.99 -5.06 2.78
N ASN A 216 17.90 -5.60 2.23
CA ASN A 216 17.40 -5.31 0.89
C ASN A 216 16.45 -4.11 0.83
N LEU A 217 16.09 -3.50 1.98
CA LEU A 217 15.19 -2.35 2.02
C LEU A 217 15.74 -1.19 1.20
N LYS A 218 14.88 -0.67 0.33
CA LYS A 218 15.06 0.56 -0.44
C LYS A 218 14.19 1.68 0.10
N ARG A 219 13.00 1.35 0.65
CA ARG A 219 12.06 2.34 1.17
C ARG A 219 11.51 1.92 2.53
N LEU A 220 11.64 2.82 3.50
CA LEU A 220 11.14 2.62 4.86
C LEU A 220 10.26 3.80 5.27
N TYR A 221 9.04 3.48 5.68
CA TYR A 221 8.07 4.46 6.19
C TYR A 221 7.61 4.04 7.59
N LEU A 222 7.88 4.89 8.57
CA LEU A 222 7.34 4.80 9.92
C LEU A 222 6.43 6.02 10.12
N HIS A 223 5.13 5.78 10.02
CA HIS A 223 4.12 6.83 10.03
C HIS A 223 3.29 6.77 11.31
N TRP A 224 3.07 7.91 11.97
CA TRP A 224 2.27 8.02 13.19
C TRP A 224 2.69 7.04 14.29
N THR A 225 4.00 6.80 14.42
CA THR A 225 4.56 5.87 15.41
C THR A 225 4.95 6.62 16.67
N PHE A 226 3.95 6.95 17.48
CA PHE A 226 4.12 7.76 18.69
C PHE A 226 5.03 7.11 19.76
N SER A 227 5.15 5.78 19.78
CA SER A 227 6.03 5.06 20.71
C SER A 227 7.50 4.99 20.26
N LEU A 228 7.84 5.50 19.06
CA LEU A 228 9.21 5.49 18.57
C LEU A 228 10.03 6.57 19.27
N GLU A 229 10.82 6.18 20.26
CA GLU A 229 11.76 7.08 20.96
C GLU A 229 13.18 7.00 20.37
N THR A 230 13.57 5.83 19.88
CA THR A 230 14.89 5.56 19.30
C THR A 230 14.74 4.95 17.92
N LEU A 231 15.31 5.58 16.90
CA LEU A 231 15.42 4.98 15.57
C LEU A 231 16.38 3.78 15.64
N PRO A 232 16.03 2.60 15.09
CA PRO A 232 16.96 1.47 15.06
C PRO A 232 18.19 1.81 14.21
N ASP A 233 19.31 1.15 14.48
CA ASP A 233 20.52 1.34 13.68
C ASP A 233 20.29 0.91 12.22
N LEU A 234 20.22 1.91 11.32
CA LEU A 234 19.99 1.69 9.89
C LEU A 234 21.28 1.53 9.10
N SER A 235 22.46 1.56 9.72
CA SER A 235 23.76 1.56 9.03
C SER A 235 23.98 0.39 8.07
N LYS A 236 23.31 -0.74 8.31
CA LYS A 236 23.36 -1.94 7.44
C LYS A 236 22.45 -1.85 6.20
N LEU A 237 21.52 -0.89 6.15
CA LEU A 237 20.58 -0.72 5.05
C LEU A 237 21.20 0.09 3.90
N SER A 238 22.31 -0.41 3.35
CA SER A 238 23.09 0.27 2.30
C SER A 238 22.31 0.53 1.00
N ASN A 239 21.16 -0.13 0.81
CA ASN A 239 20.26 0.07 -0.32
C ASN A 239 19.13 1.08 -0.05
N LEU A 240 19.04 1.65 1.15
CA LEU A 240 17.94 2.55 1.50
C LEU A 240 18.06 3.87 0.73
N GLU A 241 17.06 4.13 -0.10
CA GLU A 241 16.93 5.32 -0.95
C GLU A 241 15.97 6.35 -0.34
N LEU A 242 14.99 5.88 0.44
CA LEU A 242 13.94 6.71 1.03
C LEU A 242 13.64 6.29 2.46
N LEU A 243 13.65 7.27 3.36
CA LEU A 243 13.26 7.14 4.76
C LEU A 243 12.24 8.21 5.14
N GLU A 244 11.05 7.79 5.57
CA GLU A 244 10.04 8.70 6.12
C GLU A 244 9.66 8.35 7.56
N LEU A 245 9.82 9.34 8.44
CA LEU A 245 9.50 9.31 9.87
C LEU A 245 8.38 10.34 10.14
N ALA A 246 7.24 10.15 9.47
CA ALA A 246 6.13 11.11 9.56
C ALA A 246 5.32 10.90 10.83
N GLY A 247 4.98 11.94 11.58
CA GLY A 247 4.15 11.79 12.78
C GLY A 247 4.85 11.00 13.90
N CYS A 248 6.16 11.20 14.09
CA CYS A 248 6.97 10.52 15.12
C CYS A 248 7.45 11.53 16.19
N PRO A 249 6.55 12.10 17.01
CA PRO A 249 6.88 13.24 17.87
C PRO A 249 7.90 12.95 18.96
N ASN A 250 7.95 11.70 19.45
CA ASN A 250 8.78 11.29 20.57
C ASN A 250 10.17 10.79 20.16
N LEU A 251 10.48 10.77 18.86
CA LEU A 251 11.80 10.35 18.38
C LEU A 251 12.86 11.32 18.90
N ARG A 252 13.85 10.78 19.63
CA ARG A 252 14.90 11.55 20.30
C ARG A 252 16.30 11.01 20.03
N TYR A 253 16.44 9.71 19.79
CA TYR A 253 17.75 9.06 19.66
C TYR A 253 17.88 8.25 18.36
N GLY A 254 19.12 7.93 17.99
CA GLY A 254 19.46 7.02 16.87
C GLY A 254 19.43 7.65 15.48
N ILE A 255 19.11 8.94 15.37
CA ILE A 255 19.08 9.63 14.08
C ILE A 255 20.46 9.65 13.40
N ASP A 256 21.54 9.64 14.19
CA ASP A 256 22.92 9.65 13.71
C ASP A 256 23.28 8.44 12.84
N SER A 257 22.57 7.31 12.96
CA SER A 257 22.75 6.14 12.08
C SER A 257 22.44 6.45 10.62
N VAL A 258 21.56 7.43 10.35
CA VAL A 258 21.14 7.83 9.00
C VAL A 258 22.31 8.36 8.17
N ARG A 259 23.37 8.90 8.79
CA ARG A 259 24.57 9.38 8.08
C ARG A 259 25.33 8.29 7.33
N TYR A 260 25.08 7.02 7.65
CA TYR A 260 25.72 5.85 7.04
C TYR A 260 24.90 5.24 5.89
N LEU A 261 23.92 5.96 5.34
CA LEU A 261 23.07 5.51 4.25
C LEU A 261 23.53 6.09 2.91
N PRO A 262 24.45 5.42 2.17
CA PRO A 262 25.13 6.01 1.02
C PRO A 262 24.22 6.25 -0.20
N LYS A 263 23.04 5.63 -0.24
CA LYS A 263 22.07 5.78 -1.33
C LYS A 263 20.86 6.64 -0.97
N LEU A 264 20.80 7.19 0.25
CA LEU A 264 19.62 7.93 0.69
C LEU A 264 19.43 9.19 -0.15
N GLN A 265 18.33 9.25 -0.90
CA GLN A 265 17.97 10.38 -1.76
C GLN A 265 16.85 11.20 -1.15
N ARG A 266 16.02 10.59 -0.29
CA ARG A 266 14.91 11.24 0.37
C ARG A 266 14.88 10.97 1.86
N PHE A 267 14.72 12.06 2.62
CA PHE A 267 14.49 12.02 4.05
C PHE A 267 13.31 12.92 4.43
N VAL A 268 12.31 12.33 5.07
CA VAL A 268 11.15 13.06 5.60
C VAL A 268 11.04 12.78 7.09
N ALA A 269 10.86 13.82 7.91
CA ALA A 269 10.57 13.66 9.33
C ALA A 269 9.63 14.77 9.80
N THR A 270 8.44 14.41 10.28
CA THR A 270 7.41 15.41 10.63
C THR A 270 6.84 15.19 12.02
N GLU A 271 6.23 16.25 12.54
CA GLU A 271 5.69 16.34 13.89
C GLU A 271 6.76 16.18 14.98
N LEU A 272 8.03 16.46 14.68
CA LEU A 272 9.13 16.30 15.63
C LEU A 272 8.95 17.24 16.82
N THR A 273 9.16 16.72 18.04
CA THR A 273 9.14 17.53 19.28
C THR A 273 10.40 17.39 20.13
N CYS A 274 11.14 16.28 19.99
CA CYS A 274 12.36 16.05 20.78
C CYS A 274 13.67 16.35 20.04
N LEU A 275 13.74 16.11 18.72
CA LEU A 275 14.94 16.42 17.92
C LEU A 275 15.06 17.93 17.66
N THR A 276 16.29 18.38 17.44
CA THR A 276 16.63 19.75 17.02
C THR A 276 17.17 19.80 15.59
N THR A 277 17.14 20.98 14.99
CA THR A 277 17.74 21.26 13.68
C THR A 277 19.25 21.01 13.70
N GLU A 278 19.95 21.29 14.82
CA GLU A 278 21.39 21.07 14.95
C GLU A 278 21.76 19.57 14.85
N GLU A 279 21.01 18.70 15.55
CA GLU A 279 21.21 17.25 15.50
C GLU A 279 20.96 16.68 14.10
N LEU A 280 19.91 17.17 13.44
CA LEU A 280 19.59 16.80 12.07
C LEU A 280 20.65 17.31 11.08
N GLU A 281 21.17 18.52 11.25
CA GLU A 281 22.26 19.05 10.42
C GLU A 281 23.49 18.17 10.52
N LYS A 282 23.94 17.85 11.75
CA LYS A 282 25.10 16.98 12.03
C LYS A 282 24.97 15.59 11.41
N THR A 283 23.75 15.13 11.19
CA THR A 283 23.49 13.83 10.56
C THR A 283 23.47 13.96 9.03
N LEU A 284 22.64 14.88 8.50
CA LEU A 284 22.30 14.94 7.09
C LEU A 284 23.39 15.57 6.22
N PHE A 285 24.28 16.41 6.77
CA PHE A 285 25.33 17.06 5.97
C PHE A 285 26.33 16.06 5.34
N HIS A 286 26.42 14.86 5.91
CA HIS A 286 27.23 13.76 5.40
C HIS A 286 26.65 13.14 4.11
N LEU A 287 25.35 13.27 3.88
CA LEU A 287 24.62 12.59 2.81
C LEU A 287 24.63 13.43 1.52
N LYS A 288 25.66 13.25 0.69
CA LYS A 288 25.80 13.97 -0.59
C LYS A 288 24.78 13.54 -1.65
N THR A 289 24.12 12.40 -1.46
CA THR A 289 23.07 11.88 -2.34
C THR A 289 21.69 12.45 -2.05
N LEU A 290 21.52 13.17 -0.94
CA LEU A 290 20.23 13.63 -0.46
C LEU A 290 19.70 14.76 -1.37
N LYS A 291 18.55 14.53 -1.99
CA LYS A 291 17.89 15.46 -2.92
C LYS A 291 16.62 16.02 -2.33
N SER A 292 15.76 15.15 -1.80
CA SER A 292 14.45 15.53 -1.25
C SER A 292 14.50 15.52 0.27
N VAL A 293 14.27 16.69 0.90
CA VAL A 293 14.20 16.81 2.36
C VAL A 293 12.95 17.57 2.75
N TYR A 294 12.19 16.98 3.68
CA TYR A 294 11.06 17.65 4.31
C TYR A 294 11.05 17.36 5.80
N ILE A 295 11.36 18.39 6.60
CA ILE A 295 11.42 18.29 8.06
C ILE A 295 10.47 19.33 8.66
N TYR A 296 9.65 18.90 9.62
CA TYR A 296 8.71 19.77 10.31
C TYR A 296 8.67 19.47 11.81
N PHE A 297 8.86 20.54 12.61
CA PHE A 297 8.81 20.51 14.06
C PHE A 297 7.45 21.02 14.54
N ARG A 298 6.75 20.20 15.32
CA ARG A 298 5.41 20.53 15.81
C ARG A 298 5.47 21.67 16.82
N ASN A 299 4.69 22.73 16.59
CA ASN A 299 4.59 23.89 17.47
C ASN A 299 5.94 24.57 17.78
N ASN A 300 6.96 24.42 16.92
CA ASN A 300 8.28 25.01 17.13
C ASN A 300 8.71 25.85 15.91
N ASN A 301 8.22 27.09 15.86
CA ASN A 301 8.50 28.02 14.77
C ASN A 301 9.99 28.41 14.64
N ALA A 302 10.76 28.35 15.74
CA ALA A 302 12.18 28.65 15.71
C ALA A 302 12.96 27.56 14.96
N GLU A 303 12.72 26.30 15.29
CA GLU A 303 13.31 25.14 14.60
C GLU A 303 12.88 25.08 13.13
N ASN A 304 11.59 25.30 12.82
CA ASN A 304 11.12 25.33 11.43
C ASN A 304 11.85 26.40 10.60
N LYS A 305 12.02 27.61 11.13
CA LYS A 305 12.80 28.67 10.46
C LYS A 305 14.29 28.33 10.33
N ALA A 306 14.88 27.66 11.31
CA ALA A 306 16.26 27.19 11.23
C ALA A 306 16.41 26.14 10.12
N MET A 307 15.48 25.19 10.04
CA MET A 307 15.45 24.16 9.02
C MET A 307 15.29 24.72 7.61
N GLU A 308 14.42 25.72 7.41
CA GLU A 308 14.30 26.43 6.12
C GLU A 308 15.63 27.06 5.67
N LYS A 309 16.41 27.61 6.61
CA LYS A 309 17.75 28.13 6.30
C LYS A 309 18.71 27.02 5.89
N LEU A 310 18.64 25.85 6.55
CA LEU A 310 19.46 24.69 6.16
C LEU A 310 19.09 24.14 4.80
N MET A 311 17.79 24.05 4.49
CA MET A 311 17.33 23.63 3.16
C MET A 311 17.94 24.51 2.07
N LYS A 312 17.98 25.83 2.28
CA LYS A 312 18.66 26.78 1.37
C LYS A 312 20.19 26.59 1.36
N LYS A 313 20.81 26.44 2.53
CA LYS A 313 22.28 26.25 2.67
C LYS A 313 22.80 25.03 1.91
N TYR A 314 22.04 23.93 1.91
CA TYR A 314 22.43 22.67 1.30
C TYR A 314 21.74 22.38 -0.04
N ASN A 315 20.95 23.32 -0.57
CA ASN A 315 20.15 23.16 -1.80
C ASN A 315 19.21 21.94 -1.78
N TRP A 316 18.65 21.61 -0.61
CA TRP A 316 17.65 20.56 -0.51
C TRP A 316 16.29 21.07 -0.98
N VAL A 317 15.59 20.24 -1.76
CA VAL A 317 14.27 20.53 -2.30
C VAL A 317 13.20 19.69 -1.60
N SER A 318 11.95 20.17 -1.57
CA SER A 318 10.82 19.36 -1.15
C SER A 318 10.12 18.83 -2.41
N HIS A 319 10.44 17.59 -2.79
CA HIS A 319 9.81 16.93 -3.93
C HIS A 319 8.99 15.74 -3.44
N PRO A 320 7.66 15.73 -3.64
CA PRO A 320 6.80 14.64 -3.17
C PRO A 320 7.00 13.33 -3.94
N ASN A 321 7.61 13.36 -5.14
CA ASN A 321 7.70 12.22 -6.05
C ASN A 321 9.12 11.62 -6.22
N LEU A 322 10.11 12.11 -5.47
CA LEU A 322 11.46 11.51 -5.41
C LEU A 322 11.55 10.43 -4.33
#